data_AF-A0A147BWX2-F1
#
_entry.id   AF-A0A147BWX2-F1
#
_cell.length_a   1.000
_cell.length_b   1.000
_cell.length_c   1.000
_cell.angle_alpha   90.00
_cell.angle_beta   90.00
_cell.angle_gamma   90.00
#
_symmetry.space_group_name_H-M   'P 1'
#
loop_
_entity.id
_entity.type
_entity.pdbx_description
1 polymer ?
#
loop_
_entity_poly.entity_id
_entity_poly.type
_entity_poly.pdbx_seq_one_letter_code
_entity_poly.pdbx_strand_id
1 'polypeptide(L)'
;FPERQLKLSPYQDAWKSVKNPAKRYLKYRSYGKDEMFGGSSKCMFIQQTQHEEFNQTAKTEMGYYNSTTKCIVKYTVCTNVETTDPYCIPNVIRAARCTNSSLYADSPIIFSDYKSCDVVRAPHTGNPLHCELWVAESNINDVP
;
A
#
# COMPACT_ATOMS: atom_id res chain seq x y z
N PHE A 1 6.55 2.19 -17.81
CA PHE A 1 5.66 1.40 -16.94
C PHE A 1 4.37 2.18 -16.65
N PRO A 2 3.23 1.51 -16.39
CA PRO A 2 1.93 2.16 -16.16
C PRO A 2 1.94 3.23 -15.06
N GLU A 3 2.66 2.99 -13.96
CA GLU A 3 2.83 3.92 -12.83
C GLU A 3 3.65 5.19 -13.15
N ARG A 4 4.16 5.31 -14.39
CA ARG A 4 4.93 6.47 -14.88
C ARG A 4 4.31 7.09 -16.14
N GLN A 5 3.00 6.97 -16.29
CA GLN A 5 2.26 7.54 -17.41
C GLN A 5 1.49 8.77 -16.94
N LEU A 6 1.95 9.99 -17.27
CA LEU A 6 1.31 11.23 -16.82
C LEU A 6 -0.19 11.33 -17.16
N LYS A 7 -0.62 10.73 -18.27
CA LYS A 7 -2.04 10.65 -18.65
C LYS A 7 -2.91 9.86 -17.65
N LEU A 8 -2.29 9.03 -16.81
CA LEU A 8 -2.93 8.27 -15.75
C LEU A 8 -2.81 8.96 -14.38
N SER A 9 -2.17 10.14 -14.29
CA SER A 9 -2.03 10.88 -13.03
C SER A 9 -3.35 11.14 -12.28
N PRO A 10 -4.53 11.30 -12.93
CA PRO A 10 -5.80 11.42 -12.22
C PRO A 10 -6.20 10.19 -11.39
N TYR A 11 -5.54 9.04 -11.60
CA TYR A 11 -5.75 7.77 -10.91
C TYR A 11 -4.54 7.36 -10.06
N GLN A 12 -3.56 8.25 -9.89
CA GLN A 12 -2.27 7.92 -9.26
C GLN A 12 -1.90 8.84 -8.09
N ASP A 13 -2.79 9.73 -7.66
CA ASP A 13 -2.64 10.49 -6.41
C ASP A 13 -2.49 9.58 -5.17
N ALA A 14 -1.26 9.47 -4.68
CA ALA A 14 -0.93 8.63 -3.54
C ALA A 14 -1.53 9.15 -2.24
N TRP A 15 -1.57 10.48 -2.04
CA TRP A 15 -2.13 11.05 -0.82
C TRP A 15 -3.63 10.79 -0.74
N LYS A 16 -4.33 10.93 -1.85
CA LYS A 16 -5.76 10.63 -1.93
C LYS A 16 -6.07 9.15 -1.63
N SER A 17 -5.22 8.22 -2.06
CA SER A 17 -5.36 6.81 -1.70
C SER A 17 -5.12 6.57 -0.20
N VAL A 18 -4.08 7.16 0.38
CA VAL A 18 -3.72 7.05 1.81
C VAL A 18 -4.78 7.65 2.73
N LYS A 19 -5.47 8.73 2.30
CA LYS A 19 -6.54 9.33 3.09
C LYS A 19 -7.78 8.46 3.28
N ASN A 20 -7.93 7.41 2.48
CA ASN A 20 -9.09 6.54 2.61
C ASN A 20 -8.98 5.67 3.89
N PRO A 21 -9.94 5.77 4.83
CA PRO A 21 -9.88 5.06 6.11
C PRO A 21 -10.39 3.62 6.03
N ALA A 22 -10.83 3.17 4.85
CA ALA A 22 -11.33 1.81 4.67
C ALA A 22 -10.22 0.80 4.97
N LYS A 23 -10.59 -0.25 5.69
CA LYS A 23 -9.74 -1.43 5.81
C LYS A 23 -9.63 -2.09 4.44
N ARG A 24 -8.41 -2.31 3.97
CA ARG A 24 -8.12 -2.95 2.68
C ARG A 24 -7.35 -4.24 2.88
N TYR A 25 -7.64 -5.23 2.05
CA TYR A 25 -6.94 -6.50 2.03
C TYR A 25 -6.10 -6.64 0.76
N LEU A 26 -4.93 -7.25 0.89
CA LEU A 26 -4.13 -7.68 -0.26
C LEU A 26 -4.82 -8.89 -0.89
N LYS A 27 -5.61 -8.66 -1.93
CA LYS A 27 -6.39 -9.71 -2.60
C LYS A 27 -5.51 -10.52 -3.54
N TYR A 28 -4.71 -9.85 -4.34
CA TYR A 28 -3.78 -10.47 -5.27
C TYR A 28 -2.40 -9.85 -5.15
N ARG A 29 -1.38 -10.68 -5.35
CA ARG A 29 0.01 -10.27 -5.51
C ARG A 29 0.70 -11.17 -6.51
N SER A 30 1.65 -10.65 -7.25
CA SER A 30 2.37 -11.40 -8.29
C SER A 30 3.63 -12.11 -7.76
N TYR A 31 3.77 -12.26 -6.44
CA TYR A 31 4.97 -12.77 -5.80
C TYR A 31 4.64 -13.66 -4.58
N GLY A 32 5.57 -14.55 -4.21
CA GLY A 32 5.34 -15.56 -3.18
C GLY A 32 5.65 -15.12 -1.74
N LYS A 33 6.64 -14.23 -1.56
CA LYS A 33 7.18 -13.83 -0.26
C LYS A 33 7.52 -12.34 -0.22
N ASP A 34 7.16 -11.67 0.88
CA ASP A 34 7.59 -10.31 1.23
C ASP A 34 8.36 -10.34 2.55
N GLU A 35 9.69 -10.25 2.50
CA GLU A 35 10.53 -10.28 3.72
C GLU A 35 10.27 -9.08 4.66
N MET A 36 9.71 -7.99 4.15
CA MET A 36 9.44 -6.79 4.93
C MET A 36 8.11 -6.89 5.69
N PHE A 37 7.06 -7.40 5.03
CA PHE A 37 5.70 -7.40 5.57
C PHE A 37 5.04 -8.79 5.56
N GLY A 38 5.42 -9.62 6.54
CA GLY A 38 4.69 -10.85 6.84
C GLY A 38 5.12 -12.08 6.04
N GLY A 39 6.17 -12.00 5.22
CA GLY A 39 6.73 -13.16 4.51
C GLY A 39 5.74 -13.77 3.52
N SER A 40 5.47 -15.06 3.67
CA SER A 40 4.49 -15.79 2.87
C SER A 40 3.08 -15.78 3.49
N SER A 41 2.84 -14.91 4.48
CA SER A 41 1.55 -14.86 5.19
C SER A 41 0.38 -14.50 4.27
N LYS A 42 -0.81 -14.93 4.70
CA LYS A 42 -2.09 -14.70 4.02
C LYS A 42 -2.94 -13.72 4.82
N CYS A 43 -4.01 -13.24 4.18
CA CYS A 43 -4.97 -12.31 4.79
C CYS A 43 -4.31 -11.02 5.28
N MET A 44 -3.30 -10.54 4.53
CA MET A 44 -2.68 -9.24 4.75
C MET A 44 -3.75 -8.15 4.63
N PHE A 45 -3.80 -7.23 5.57
CA PHE A 45 -4.64 -6.05 5.52
C PHE A 45 -3.91 -4.81 6.00
N ILE A 46 -4.42 -3.67 5.57
CA ILE A 46 -4.01 -2.34 5.99
C ILE A 46 -5.24 -1.52 6.39
N GLN A 47 -5.06 -0.61 7.33
CA GLN A 47 -6.03 0.45 7.62
C GLN A 47 -5.29 1.73 7.99
N GLN A 48 -5.57 2.80 7.27
CA GLN A 48 -4.95 4.11 7.48
C GLN A 48 -5.60 4.80 8.67
N THR A 49 -4.77 5.37 9.55
CA THR A 49 -5.15 6.01 10.82
C THR A 49 -4.28 7.24 11.06
N GLN A 50 -4.73 8.18 11.89
CA GLN A 50 -3.92 9.34 12.32
C GLN A 50 -3.28 10.11 11.15
N HIS A 51 -4.10 10.57 10.20
CA HIS A 51 -3.66 11.39 9.08
C HIS A 51 -3.18 12.78 9.54
N GLU A 52 -2.09 13.25 8.93
CA GLU A 52 -1.55 14.59 9.09
C GLU A 52 -1.40 15.21 7.69
N GLU A 53 -2.21 16.22 7.41
CA GLU A 53 -2.38 16.77 6.06
C GLU A 53 -1.18 17.59 5.60
N PHE A 54 -0.46 18.28 6.50
CA PHE A 54 0.62 19.19 6.12
C PHE A 54 1.81 18.43 5.53
N ASN A 55 2.26 17.38 6.23
CA ASN A 55 3.35 16.53 5.78
C ASN A 55 2.89 15.33 4.94
N GLN A 56 1.57 15.19 4.73
CA GLN A 56 0.96 14.06 4.02
C GLN A 56 1.42 12.71 4.58
N THR A 57 1.27 12.56 5.89
CA THR A 57 1.65 11.35 6.63
C THR A 57 0.44 10.70 7.29
N ALA A 58 0.54 9.41 7.57
CA ALA A 58 -0.44 8.63 8.32
C ALA A 58 0.25 7.51 9.11
N LYS A 59 -0.45 6.95 10.09
CA LYS A 59 -0.10 5.65 10.66
C LYS A 59 -0.95 4.57 10.01
N THR A 60 -0.33 3.49 9.56
CA THR A 60 -1.04 2.35 8.99
C THR A 60 -1.04 1.21 10.00
N GLU A 61 -2.23 0.79 10.45
CA GLU A 61 -2.38 -0.53 11.08
C GLU A 61 -2.24 -1.57 9.97
N MET A 62 -1.25 -2.45 10.10
CA MET A 62 -1.06 -3.61 9.23
C MET A 62 -1.32 -4.88 10.01
N GLY A 63 -1.81 -5.90 9.34
CA GLY A 63 -1.92 -7.21 9.96
C GLY A 63 -2.06 -8.35 8.98
N TYR A 64 -1.90 -9.56 9.49
CA TYR A 64 -1.97 -10.79 8.70
C TYR A 64 -2.37 -11.97 9.57
N TYR A 65 -2.84 -13.03 8.93
CA TYR A 65 -3.16 -14.27 9.62
C TYR A 65 -1.90 -15.15 9.75
N ASN A 66 -1.49 -15.42 10.98
CA ASN A 66 -0.40 -16.34 11.28
C ASN A 66 -0.98 -17.75 11.46
N SER A 67 -0.65 -18.65 10.52
CA SER A 67 -1.16 -20.03 10.53
C SER A 67 -0.61 -20.88 11.68
N THR A 68 0.57 -20.55 12.20
CA THR A 68 1.21 -21.28 13.31
C THR A 68 0.51 -20.97 14.62
N THR A 69 0.28 -19.70 14.91
CA THR A 69 -0.40 -19.28 16.15
C THR A 69 -1.93 -19.28 16.02
N LYS A 70 -2.46 -19.40 14.79
CA LYS A 70 -3.90 -19.30 14.46
C LYS A 70 -4.54 -17.97 14.88
N CYS A 71 -3.75 -16.91 14.92
CA CYS A 71 -4.17 -15.58 15.35
C CYS A 71 -3.83 -14.53 14.28
N ILE A 72 -4.56 -13.41 14.32
CA ILE A 72 -4.18 -12.21 13.57
C ILE A 72 -3.02 -11.55 14.31
N VAL A 73 -1.91 -11.32 13.60
CA VAL A 73 -0.81 -10.48 14.05
C VAL A 73 -1.07 -9.07 13.54
N LYS A 74 -0.95 -8.07 14.42
CA LYS A 74 -1.09 -6.65 14.09
C LYS A 74 0.16 -5.88 14.47
N TYR A 75 0.49 -4.86 13.69
CA TYR A 75 1.56 -3.91 13.98
C TYR A 75 1.26 -2.59 13.28
N THR A 76 1.95 -1.53 13.67
CA THR A 76 1.77 -0.20 13.10
C THR A 76 3.03 0.22 12.37
N VAL A 77 2.85 0.76 11.17
CA VAL A 77 3.90 1.43 10.40
C VAL A 77 3.52 2.88 10.16
N CYS A 78 4.49 3.70 9.79
CA CYS A 78 4.27 5.06 9.38
C CYS A 78 4.32 5.13 7.86
N THR A 79 3.40 5.90 7.31
CA THR A 79 3.22 6.06 5.87
C THR A 79 3.37 7.53 5.52
N ASN A 80 4.11 7.80 4.46
CA ASN A 80 4.16 9.10 3.80
C ASN A 80 4.01 8.88 2.29
N VAL A 81 3.95 9.97 1.54
CA VAL A 81 3.89 9.92 0.09
C VAL A 81 5.08 10.64 -0.53
N GLU A 82 5.50 10.17 -1.69
CA GLU A 82 6.63 10.70 -2.44
C GLU A 82 6.18 11.09 -3.86
N THR A 83 6.81 12.13 -4.40
CA THR A 83 6.58 12.59 -5.77
C THR A 83 7.77 12.21 -6.63
N THR A 84 7.52 11.54 -7.76
CA THR A 84 8.59 11.19 -8.71
C THR A 84 8.53 12.08 -9.94
N ASP A 85 9.67 12.49 -10.47
CA ASP A 85 9.73 13.20 -11.75
C ASP A 85 9.09 12.37 -12.89
N PRO A 86 8.23 12.95 -13.76
CA PRO A 86 7.82 14.36 -13.87
C PRO A 86 6.45 14.69 -13.24
N TYR A 87 6.01 13.96 -12.21
CA TYR A 87 4.71 14.20 -11.56
C TYR A 87 4.74 15.49 -10.74
N CYS A 88 3.61 16.20 -10.71
CA CYS A 88 3.39 17.37 -9.85
C CYS A 88 2.63 17.04 -8.55
N ILE A 89 2.15 15.79 -8.44
CA ILE A 89 1.45 15.28 -7.27
C ILE A 89 2.14 13.98 -6.81
N PRO A 90 2.07 13.65 -5.50
CA PRO A 90 2.63 12.40 -5.00
C PRO A 90 1.99 11.20 -5.70
N ASN A 91 2.82 10.25 -6.12
CA ASN A 91 2.40 9.06 -6.86
C ASN A 91 2.98 7.76 -6.32
N VAL A 92 3.72 7.84 -5.21
CA VAL A 92 4.30 6.70 -4.51
C VAL A 92 3.88 6.77 -3.06
N ILE A 93 3.36 5.65 -2.53
CA ILE A 93 3.15 5.48 -1.09
C ILE A 93 4.44 4.87 -0.52
N ARG A 94 4.96 5.44 0.56
CA ARG A 94 6.12 4.91 1.28
C ARG A 94 5.69 4.44 2.66
N ALA A 95 5.98 3.18 3.01
CA ALA A 95 5.70 2.62 4.33
C ALA A 95 7.00 2.18 5.01
N ALA A 96 7.20 2.60 6.26
CA ALA A 96 8.38 2.28 7.05
C ALA A 96 8.02 2.13 8.53
N ARG A 97 8.96 1.61 9.34
CA ARG A 97 8.79 1.71 10.81
C ARG A 97 8.64 3.18 11.22
N CYS A 98 7.84 3.45 12.24
CA CYS A 98 7.62 4.83 12.71
C CYS A 98 8.86 5.48 13.33
N THR A 99 9.86 4.69 13.72
CA THR A 99 11.19 5.19 14.04
C THR A 99 11.95 5.45 12.75
N ASN A 100 12.79 6.49 12.70
CA ASN A 100 13.63 6.79 11.53
C ASN A 100 14.35 5.52 11.03
N SER A 101 13.93 5.02 9.87
CA SER A 101 14.33 3.72 9.33
C SER A 101 14.79 3.89 7.89
N SER A 102 15.96 3.33 7.59
CA SER A 102 16.46 3.21 6.23
C SER A 102 15.76 2.12 5.42
N LEU A 103 14.96 1.27 6.08
CA LEU A 103 14.21 0.19 5.45
C LEU A 103 12.75 0.61 5.29
N TYR A 104 12.32 0.71 4.04
CA TYR A 104 10.97 1.10 3.65
C TYR A 104 10.51 0.32 2.43
N ALA A 105 9.20 0.23 2.24
CA ALA A 105 8.61 -0.20 0.99
C ALA A 105 7.99 0.99 0.28
N ASP A 106 8.40 1.15 -0.98
CA ASP A 106 7.73 2.04 -1.90
C ASP A 106 6.68 1.26 -2.68
N SER A 107 5.48 1.82 -2.76
CA SER A 107 4.35 1.32 -3.54
C SER A 107 3.92 2.39 -4.54
N PRO A 108 4.61 2.50 -5.69
CA PRO A 108 4.15 3.34 -6.81
C PRO A 108 2.74 2.94 -7.26
N ILE A 109 1.84 3.92 -7.35
CA ILE A 109 0.45 3.66 -7.75
C ILE A 109 0.39 3.45 -9.27
N ILE A 110 -0.13 2.31 -9.67
CA ILE A 110 -0.53 2.04 -11.06
C ILE A 110 -1.91 2.63 -11.31
N PHE A 111 -2.85 2.35 -10.41
CA PHE A 111 -4.23 2.81 -10.48
C PHE A 111 -4.87 2.84 -9.08
N SER A 112 -5.73 3.81 -8.84
CA SER A 112 -6.63 3.85 -7.70
C SER A 112 -7.96 4.48 -8.15
N ASP A 113 -9.06 3.88 -7.73
CA ASP A 113 -10.38 4.51 -7.83
C ASP A 113 -10.68 5.40 -6.60
N TYR A 114 -9.74 5.44 -5.65
CA TYR A 114 -9.77 6.14 -4.36
C TYR A 114 -10.89 5.68 -3.41
N LYS A 115 -11.59 4.60 -3.74
CA LYS A 115 -12.74 4.10 -3.00
C LYS A 115 -12.56 2.64 -2.65
N SER A 116 -12.57 1.79 -3.67
CA SER A 116 -12.68 0.35 -3.55
C SER A 116 -11.35 -0.39 -3.74
N CYS A 117 -10.42 0.12 -4.54
CA CYS A 117 -9.17 -0.60 -4.80
C CYS A 117 -7.97 0.27 -5.17
N ASP A 118 -6.79 -0.28 -4.93
CA ASP A 118 -5.51 0.23 -5.39
C ASP A 118 -4.72 -0.89 -6.08
N VAL A 119 -4.14 -0.59 -7.23
CA VAL A 119 -3.14 -1.41 -7.90
C VAL A 119 -1.81 -0.71 -7.76
N VAL A 120 -0.83 -1.37 -7.16
CA VAL A 120 0.49 -0.79 -6.88
C VAL A 120 1.62 -1.71 -7.33
N ARG A 121 2.80 -1.11 -7.54
CA ARG A 121 4.06 -1.87 -7.65
C ARG A 121 4.57 -2.26 -6.26
N ALA A 122 5.37 -3.32 -6.21
CA ALA A 122 6.02 -3.84 -5.00
C ALA A 122 7.54 -4.03 -5.20
N PRO A 123 8.31 -2.99 -5.57
CA PRO A 123 9.75 -3.08 -5.84
C PRO A 123 10.57 -3.56 -4.63
N HIS A 124 10.07 -3.37 -3.40
CA HIS A 124 10.72 -3.83 -2.16
C HIS A 124 10.92 -5.35 -2.11
N THR A 125 10.19 -6.09 -2.94
CA THR A 125 10.33 -7.56 -3.09
C THR A 125 11.54 -7.99 -3.94
N GLY A 126 12.35 -7.05 -4.43
CA GLY A 126 13.54 -7.30 -5.24
C GLY A 126 13.28 -7.41 -6.75
N ASN A 127 12.02 -7.41 -7.19
CA ASN A 127 11.65 -7.34 -8.59
C ASN A 127 10.78 -6.09 -8.84
N PRO A 128 11.21 -5.15 -9.70
CA PRO A 128 10.48 -3.90 -9.94
C PRO A 128 9.13 -4.11 -10.67
N LEU A 129 8.88 -5.30 -11.23
CA LEU A 129 7.64 -5.61 -11.95
C LEU A 129 6.56 -6.24 -11.07
N HIS A 130 6.88 -6.58 -9.82
CA HIS A 130 5.88 -7.14 -8.93
C HIS A 130 4.76 -6.14 -8.63
N CYS A 131 3.55 -6.69 -8.51
CA CYS A 131 2.34 -5.92 -8.30
C CYS A 131 1.49 -6.48 -7.16
N GLU A 132 0.67 -5.60 -6.61
CA GLU A 132 -0.32 -5.87 -5.57
C GLU A 132 -1.66 -5.25 -5.95
N LEU A 133 -2.74 -5.96 -5.62
CA LEU A 133 -4.09 -5.43 -5.63
C LEU A 133 -4.61 -5.38 -4.19
N TRP A 134 -4.85 -4.17 -3.71
CA TRP A 134 -5.47 -3.89 -2.42
C TRP A 134 -6.93 -3.55 -2.63
N VAL A 135 -7.83 -4.24 -1.92
CA VAL A 135 -9.29 -4.10 -2.08
C VAL A 135 -9.93 -3.78 -0.74
N ALA A 136 -10.83 -2.81 -0.71
CA ALA A 136 -11.63 -2.47 0.46
C ALA A 136 -12.41 -3.69 0.97
N GLU A 137 -12.54 -3.82 2.29
CA GLU A 137 -13.26 -4.90 2.95
C GLU A 137 -14.70 -5.06 2.41
N SER A 138 -15.37 -3.94 2.14
CA SER A 138 -16.71 -3.91 1.55
C SER A 138 -16.81 -4.53 0.14
N ASN A 139 -15.68 -4.69 -0.56
CA ASN A 139 -15.61 -5.14 -1.95
C ASN A 139 -14.82 -6.44 -2.11
N ILE A 140 -14.45 -7.12 -1.02
CA ILE A 140 -13.53 -8.27 -1.09
C ILE A 140 -14.10 -9.48 -1.86
N ASN A 141 -15.43 -9.56 -1.96
CA ASN A 141 -16.18 -10.59 -2.68
C ASN A 141 -16.65 -10.15 -4.07
N ASP A 142 -16.54 -8.87 -4.40
CA ASP A 142 -16.95 -8.28 -5.67
C ASP A 142 -15.91 -7.23 -6.07
N VAL A 143 -14.78 -7.75 -6.58
CA VAL A 143 -13.60 -6.95 -6.93
C VAL A 143 -13.91 -6.16 -8.21
N PRO A 144 -13.81 -4.83 -8.18
CA PRO A 144 -14.12 -3.97 -9.32
C PRO A 144 -13.01 -3.94 -10.39
#